data_AF-A0A2V9L897-F1
#
_entry.id   AF-A0A2V9L897-F1
#
_cell.length_a   1.000
_cell.length_b   1.000
_cell.length_c   1.000
_cell.angle_alpha   90.00
_cell.angle_beta   90.00
_cell.angle_gamma   90.00
#
_symmetry.space_group_name_H-M   'P 1'
#
loop_
_entity.id
_entity.type
_entity.pdbx_description
1 polymer ?
#
loop_
_entity_poly.entity_id
_entity_poly.type
_entity_poly.pdbx_seq_one_letter_code
_entity_poly.pdbx_strand_id
1 'polypeptide(L)' 'QLGIPRFSELYVRGFLSGGGYDGIPLEVNAYGLGRQFERNPRQQFSVADEVARWVREERF' A
#
# COMPACT_ATOMS: atom_id res chain seq x y z
N GLN A 1 -11.50 -0.43 3.23
CA GLN A 1 -10.86 0.67 2.46
C GLN A 1 -10.58 1.84 3.40
N LEU A 2 -9.56 2.66 3.11
CA LEU A 2 -9.13 3.78 3.97
C LEU A 2 -10.04 5.02 3.89
N GLY A 3 -10.68 5.25 2.74
CA GLY A 3 -11.37 6.52 2.45
C GLY A 3 -10.40 7.67 2.16
N ILE A 4 -10.89 8.73 1.52
CA ILE A 4 -10.04 9.85 1.07
C ILE A 4 -9.27 10.51 2.22
N PRO A 5 -9.89 10.88 3.36
CA PRO A 5 -9.19 11.64 4.40
C PRO A 5 -8.01 10.87 5.00
N ARG A 6 -8.24 9.60 5.34
CA ARG A 6 -7.20 8.74 5.94
C ARG A 6 -6.13 8.38 4.93
N PHE A 7 -6.51 8.16 3.67
CA PHE A 7 -5.54 7.96 2.59
C PHE A 7 -4.61 9.17 2.47
N SER A 8 -5.16 10.39 2.37
CA SER A 8 -4.36 11.61 2.23
C SER A 8 -3.43 11.85 3.42
N GLU A 9 -3.89 11.60 4.65
CA GLU A 9 -3.07 11.70 5.85
C GLU A 9 -1.85 10.75 5.80
N LEU A 10 -2.09 9.47 5.53
CA LEU A 10 -1.05 8.45 5.47
C LEU A 10 -0.07 8.72 4.31
N TYR A 11 -0.59 9.19 3.18
CA TYR A 11 0.20 9.56 2.01
C TYR A 11 1.21 10.67 2.33
N VAL A 12 0.74 11.77 2.93
CA VAL A 12 1.60 12.90 3.30
C VAL A 12 2.59 12.49 4.38
N ARG A 13 2.15 11.75 5.40
CA ARG A 13 3.03 11.27 6.47
C ARG A 13 4.13 10.38 5.91
N GLY A 14 3.77 9.40 5.09
CA GLY A 14 4.70 8.50 4.43
C GLY A 14 5.71 9.24 3.53
N PHE A 15 5.28 10.28 2.83
CA PHE A 15 6.17 11.09 2.00
C PHE A 15 7.22 11.81 2.85
N LEU A 16 6.79 12.41 3.97
CA LEU A 16 7.68 13.14 4.88
C LEU A 16 8.64 12.22 5.63
N SER A 17 8.19 11.03 6.06
CA SER A 17 9.04 10.09 6.81
C SER A 17 9.89 9.17 5.92
N GLY A 18 9.42 8.87 4.72
CA GLY A 18 10.02 7.91 3.79
C GLY A 18 11.08 8.51 2.86
N GLY A 19 11.29 9.84 2.89
CA GLY A 19 12.30 10.50 2.07
C GLY A 19 11.88 10.74 0.62
N GLY A 20 10.58 10.85 0.34
CA GLY A 20 10.02 11.08 -0.99
C GLY A 20 8.97 10.03 -1.40
N TYR A 21 8.56 10.08 -2.67
CA TYR A 21 7.48 9.27 -3.22
C TYR A 21 7.72 7.77 -3.07
N ASP A 22 8.92 7.30 -3.46
CA ASP A 22 9.26 5.86 -3.44
C ASP A 22 9.32 5.28 -2.02
N GLY A 23 9.42 6.14 -1.01
CA GLY A 23 9.44 5.76 0.41
C GLY A 23 8.06 5.72 1.07
N ILE A 24 7.00 6.15 0.38
CA ILE A 24 5.64 6.10 0.92
C ILE A 24 5.24 4.63 1.09
N PRO A 25 4.89 4.17 2.31
CA PRO A 25 4.57 2.76 2.50
C PRO A 25 3.38 2.27 1.67
N LEU A 26 2.39 3.14 1.39
CA LEU A 26 1.30 2.85 0.46
C LEU A 26 1.79 2.55 -0.97
N GLU A 27 2.76 3.31 -1.48
CA GLU A 27 3.37 3.08 -2.79
C GLU A 27 4.19 1.78 -2.80
N VAL A 28 5.03 1.58 -1.78
CA VAL A 28 5.85 0.36 -1.63
C VAL A 28 4.98 -0.89 -1.63
N ASN A 29 3.87 -0.86 -0.89
CA ASN A 29 2.93 -1.98 -0.83
C ASN A 29 2.21 -2.20 -2.16
N ALA A 30 1.78 -1.13 -2.85
CA ALA A 30 1.13 -1.21 -4.16
C ALA A 30 2.07 -1.79 -5.24
N TYR A 31 3.31 -1.31 -5.33
CA TYR A 31 4.32 -1.89 -6.21
C TYR A 31 4.66 -3.33 -5.84
N GLY A 32 4.58 -3.69 -4.55
CA GLY A 32 4.71 -5.07 -4.08
C GLY A 32 3.66 -5.99 -4.70
N LEU A 33 2.38 -5.60 -4.65
CA LEU A 33 1.28 -6.35 -5.27
C LEU A 33 1.40 -6.41 -6.79
N GLY A 34 1.80 -5.30 -7.43
CA GLY A 34 2.05 -5.28 -8.87
C GLY A 34 3.11 -6.30 -9.30
N ARG A 35 4.27 -6.29 -8.61
CA ARG A 35 5.34 -7.28 -8.86
C ARG A 35 4.91 -8.72 -8.59
N GLN A 36 4.06 -8.95 -7.58
CA GLN A 36 3.52 -10.28 -7.32
C GLN A 36 2.62 -10.75 -8.47
N PHE A 37 1.73 -9.89 -8.96
CA PHE A 37 0.87 -10.18 -10.10
C PHE A 37 1.68 -10.49 -11.36
N GLU A 38 2.67 -9.64 -11.68
CA GLU A 38 3.54 -9.82 -12.85
C GLU A 38 4.31 -11.15 -12.79
N ARG A 39 4.79 -11.54 -11.61
CA ARG A 39 5.51 -12.82 -11.41
C ARG A 39 4.61 -14.03 -11.57
N ASN A 40 3.36 -13.95 -11.11
CA ASN A 40 2.41 -15.06 -11.23
C ASN A 40 0.97 -14.56 -11.40
N PRO A 41 0.53 -14.25 -12.64
CA PRO A 41 -0.80 -13.70 -12.90
C PRO A 41 -1.95 -14.66 -12.54
N ARG A 42 -1.66 -15.96 -12.39
CA ARG A 42 -2.65 -16.97 -11.99
C ARG A 42 -2.88 -17.02 -10.49
N GLN A 43 -1.95 -16.48 -9.70
CA GLN A 43 -2.11 -16.37 -8.26
C GLN A 43 -3.08 -15.22 -7.96
N GLN A 44 -4.28 -15.58 -7.53
CA GLN A 44 -5.29 -14.59 -7.15
C GLN A 44 -4.97 -13.98 -5.79
N PHE A 45 -5.20 -12.68 -5.67
CA PHE A 45 -5.21 -11.95 -4.41
C PHE A 45 -6.30 -10.89 -4.46
N SER A 46 -6.78 -10.49 -3.29
CA SER A 46 -7.76 -9.43 -3.12
C SER A 46 -7.05 -8.18 -2.61
N VAL A 47 -7.04 -7.12 -3.42
CA VAL A 47 -6.48 -5.82 -3.01
C VAL A 47 -7.18 -5.31 -1.75
N ALA A 48 -8.49 -5.54 -1.62
CA ALA A 48 -9.24 -5.13 -0.44
C ALA A 48 -8.79 -5.86 0.83
N ASP A 49 -8.53 -7.16 0.74
CA ASP A 49 -8.08 -7.97 1.88
C ASP A 49 -6.64 -7.62 2.27
N GLU A 50 -5.79 -7.36 1.28
CA GLU A 50 -4.43 -6.89 1.47
C GLU A 50 -4.37 -5.53 2.17
N VAL A 51 -5.16 -4.56 1.70
CA VAL A 51 -5.28 -3.26 2.36
C VAL A 51 -5.85 -3.42 3.78
N ALA A 52 -6.86 -4.27 3.98
CA ALA A 52 -7.41 -4.51 5.32
C ALA A 52 -6.39 -5.17 6.26
N ARG A 53 -5.53 -6.05 5.72
CA ARG A 53 -4.41 -6.63 6.47
C ARG A 53 -3.39 -5.58 6.86
N TRP A 54 -2.94 -4.75 5.92
CA TRP A 54 -2.02 -3.66 6.23
C TRP A 54 -2.62 -2.74 7.29
N VAL A 55 -3.95 -2.48 7.23
CA VAL A 55 -4.69 -1.68 8.22
C VAL A 55 -4.47 -2.19 9.64
N ARG A 56 -4.55 -3.51 9.82
CA ARG A 56 -4.34 -4.16 11.12
C ARG A 56 -2.86 -4.22 11.54
N GLU A 57 -1.95 -4.27 10.57
CA GLU A 57 -0.50 -4.39 10.79
C GLU A 57 0.21 -3.03 10.91
N GLU A 58 -0.52 -1.91 10.78
CA GLU A 58 0.03 -0.55 10.76
C GLU A 58 1.12 -0.31 9.69
N ARG A 59 0.96 -0.91 8.51
CA ARG A 59 1.95 -0.85 7.41
C ARG A 59 1.69 0.29 6.40
N PHE A 60 1.41 1.50 6.86
CA PHE A 60 1.24 2.72 6.02
C PHE A 60 2.08 3.90 6.50
#